data_AF-N4U410-F1
#
_entry.id   AF-N4U410-F1
#
_cell.length_a   1.000
_cell.length_b   1.000
_cell.length_c   1.000
_cell.angle_alpha   90.00
_cell.angle_beta   90.00
_cell.angle_gamma   90.00
#
_symmetry.space_group_name_H-M   'P 1'
#
loop_
_entity.id
_entity.type
_entity.pdbx_description
1 polymer ?
#
loop_
_entity_poly.entity_id
_entity_poly.type
_entity_poly.pdbx_seq_one_letter_code
_entity_poly.pdbx_strand_id
1 'polypeptide(L)'
;MVAEDITRDVDDFENFIHNQPIKIEGCPLVWWCQRDQVRTYPRLSRMAIDILSVPPGCADPESAVSGGRRTLSWDRERISGVNLEKVECIGNWLRELLIIPSSCGGRGLVVDGEINGRIHLDSDDDLD
;
A
#
# COMPACT_ATOMS: atom_id res chain seq x y z
N MET A 1 8.47 -43.84 -4.16
CA MET A 1 7.34 -43.63 -3.22
C MET A 1 7.72 -42.46 -2.34
N VAL A 2 7.33 -41.25 -2.72
CA VAL A 2 7.41 -40.10 -1.81
C VAL A 2 6.16 -40.23 -0.94
N ALA A 3 6.34 -40.48 0.35
CA ALA A 3 5.23 -40.39 1.28
C ALA A 3 4.82 -38.92 1.30
N GLU A 4 3.73 -38.60 0.61
CA GLU A 4 2.98 -37.40 0.92
C GLU A 4 2.51 -37.59 2.35
N ASP A 5 3.19 -36.90 3.26
CA ASP A 5 2.80 -36.81 4.66
C ASP A 5 1.53 -35.95 4.67
N ILE A 6 0.39 -36.60 4.41
CA ILE A 6 -0.95 -36.08 4.65
C ILE A 6 -1.11 -36.08 6.18
N THR A 7 -0.27 -35.31 6.89
CA THR A 7 -0.61 -34.84 8.22
C THR A 7 -1.79 -33.91 7.99
N ARG A 8 -2.97 -34.51 8.08
CA ARG A 8 -4.28 -33.90 8.14
C ARG A 8 -4.14 -32.46 8.63
N ASP A 9 -4.17 -31.55 7.65
CA ASP A 9 -4.20 -30.10 7.78
C ASP A 9 -5.26 -29.76 8.82
N VAL A 10 -4.84 -29.60 10.07
CA VAL A 10 -5.74 -29.17 11.13
C VAL A 10 -6.06 -27.73 10.77
N ASP A 11 -7.31 -27.47 10.43
CA ASP A 11 -7.72 -26.15 9.97
C ASP A 11 -7.40 -25.10 11.03
N ASP A 12 -6.41 -24.24 10.72
CA ASP A 12 -5.98 -23.10 11.55
C ASP A 12 -7.19 -22.28 12.01
N PHE A 13 -8.23 -22.19 11.17
CA PHE A 13 -9.47 -21.49 11.47
C PHE A 13 -10.27 -22.14 12.59
N GLU A 14 -10.55 -23.43 12.49
CA GLU A 14 -11.31 -24.17 13.52
C GLU A 14 -10.61 -24.12 14.88
N ASN A 15 -9.28 -24.27 14.90
CA ASN A 15 -8.50 -24.11 16.13
C ASN A 15 -8.61 -22.70 16.70
N PHE A 16 -8.56 -21.66 15.86
CA PHE A 16 -8.63 -20.28 16.29
C PHE A 16 -10.01 -19.93 16.89
N ILE A 17 -11.12 -20.31 16.23
CA ILE A 17 -12.48 -19.96 16.68
C ILE A 17 -12.92 -20.72 17.93
N HIS A 18 -12.36 -21.91 18.17
CA HIS A 18 -12.66 -22.72 19.35
C HIS A 18 -11.77 -22.41 20.55
N ASN A 19 -10.68 -21.66 20.35
CA ASN A 19 -9.83 -21.18 21.45
C ASN A 19 -10.52 -20.06 22.25
N GLN A 20 -9.96 -19.77 23.43
CA GLN A 20 -10.48 -18.70 24.27
C GLN A 20 -10.43 -17.35 23.52
N PRO A 21 -11.51 -16.54 23.58
CA PRO A 21 -11.52 -15.24 22.94
C PRO A 21 -10.36 -14.36 23.42
N ILE A 22 -9.58 -13.84 22.48
CA ILE A 22 -8.45 -12.95 22.75
C ILE A 22 -8.92 -11.51 22.57
N LYS A 23 -8.66 -10.67 23.58
CA LYS A 23 -8.85 -9.24 23.45
C LYS A 23 -7.69 -8.65 22.63
N ILE A 24 -7.98 -8.15 21.44
CA ILE A 24 -7.02 -7.44 20.60
C ILE A 24 -7.06 -5.96 20.99
N GLU A 25 -5.91 -5.41 21.38
CA GLU A 25 -5.76 -3.97 21.58
C GLU A 25 -5.26 -3.32 20.28
N GLY A 26 -5.96 -2.30 19.81
CA GLY A 26 -5.60 -1.58 18.58
C GLY A 26 -6.17 -2.19 17.30
N CYS A 27 -5.43 -2.07 16.21
CA CYS A 27 -5.88 -2.47 14.87
C CYS A 27 -5.74 -3.98 14.64
N PRO A 28 -6.83 -4.71 14.31
CA PRO A 28 -6.78 -6.15 14.04
C PRO A 28 -5.82 -6.54 12.90
N LEU A 29 -5.67 -5.70 11.88
CA LEU A 29 -4.70 -5.92 10.79
C LEU A 29 -3.26 -5.95 11.33
N VAL A 30 -2.92 -4.99 12.19
CA VAL A 30 -1.58 -4.92 12.80
C VAL A 30 -1.34 -6.12 13.71
N TRP A 31 -2.37 -6.58 14.42
CA TRP A 31 -2.29 -7.78 15.26
C TRP A 31 -1.99 -9.04 14.45
N TRP A 32 -2.67 -9.25 13.32
CA TRP A 32 -2.39 -10.39 12.43
C TRP A 32 -1.01 -10.35 11.77
N CYS A 33 -0.42 -9.16 11.60
CA CYS A 33 0.96 -8.99 11.12
C CYS A 33 2.03 -9.36 12.17
N GLN A 34 1.66 -9.61 13.43
CA GLN A 34 2.62 -9.99 14.47
C GLN A 34 3.20 -11.38 14.22
N ARG A 35 4.50 -11.54 14.49
CA ARG A 35 5.24 -12.79 14.23
C ARG A 35 4.62 -14.01 14.91
N ASP A 36 4.05 -13.83 16.09
CA ASP A 36 3.43 -14.93 16.84
C ASP A 36 2.19 -15.46 16.13
N GLN A 37 1.35 -14.58 15.59
CA GLN A 37 0.13 -14.98 14.86
C GLN A 37 0.48 -15.61 13.51
N VAL A 38 1.46 -15.06 12.80
CA VAL A 38 1.93 -15.61 11.52
C VAL A 38 2.57 -17.00 11.70
N ARG A 39 3.26 -17.25 12.82
CA ARG A 39 3.83 -18.56 13.13
C ARG A 39 2.79 -19.57 13.63
N THR A 40 1.83 -19.11 14.42
CA THR A 40 0.81 -19.98 15.02
C THR A 40 -0.26 -20.37 14.00
N TYR A 41 -0.62 -19.45 13.10
CA TYR A 41 -1.69 -19.64 12.12
C TYR A 41 -1.25 -19.13 10.73
N PRO A 42 -0.33 -19.81 10.05
CA PRO A 42 0.30 -19.30 8.82
C PRO A 42 -0.69 -19.05 7.69
N ARG A 43 -1.74 -19.88 7.54
CA ARG A 43 -2.71 -19.71 6.46
C ARG A 43 -3.81 -18.72 6.83
N LEU A 44 -4.31 -18.82 8.05
CA LEU A 44 -5.35 -17.93 8.55
C LEU A 44 -4.86 -16.49 8.68
N SER A 45 -3.64 -16.27 9.20
CA SER A 45 -3.05 -14.93 9.29
C SER A 45 -2.93 -14.28 7.91
N ARG A 46 -2.52 -15.04 6.89
CA ARG A 46 -2.47 -14.53 5.52
C ARG A 46 -3.84 -14.12 5.02
N MET A 47 -4.85 -14.98 5.17
CA MET A 47 -6.24 -14.67 4.79
C MET A 47 -6.78 -13.44 5.53
N ALA A 48 -6.54 -13.34 6.84
CA ALA A 48 -6.98 -12.22 7.65
C ALA A 48 -6.33 -10.90 7.21
N ILE A 49 -5.02 -10.90 6.91
CA ILE A 49 -4.31 -9.74 6.38
C ILE A 49 -4.88 -9.34 5.02
N ASP A 50 -5.08 -10.30 4.11
CA ASP A 50 -5.60 -10.03 2.77
C ASP A 50 -7.00 -9.39 2.83
N ILE A 51 -7.86 -9.81 3.76
CA ILE A 51 -9.20 -9.23 3.94
C ILE A 51 -9.16 -7.87 4.66
N LEU A 52 -8.42 -7.77 5.76
CA LEU A 52 -8.41 -6.58 6.63
C LEU A 52 -7.59 -5.42 6.05
N SER A 53 -6.71 -5.68 5.09
CA SER A 53 -5.95 -4.64 4.38
C SER A 53 -6.76 -3.93 3.30
N VAL A 54 -7.93 -4.46 2.92
CA VAL A 54 -8.84 -3.78 1.99
C VAL A 54 -9.46 -2.59 2.73
N PRO A 55 -9.27 -1.35 2.25
CA PRO A 55 -9.92 -0.20 2.85
C PRO A 55 -11.44 -0.33 2.74
N PRO A 56 -12.20 0.11 3.76
CA PRO A 56 -13.66 -0.05 3.79
C PRO A 56 -14.41 0.70 2.68
N GLY A 57 -13.75 1.57 1.91
CA GLY A 57 -14.32 2.28 0.76
C GLY A 57 -13.40 2.27 -0.46
N CYS A 58 -13.94 1.95 -1.63
CA CYS A 58 -13.29 2.16 -2.94
C CYS A 58 -13.57 3.58 -3.49
N ALA A 59 -14.27 4.43 -2.75
CA ALA A 59 -14.65 5.76 -3.20
C ALA A 59 -13.44 6.71 -3.31
N ASP A 60 -12.39 6.50 -2.52
CA ASP A 60 -11.22 7.38 -2.48
C ASP A 60 -10.41 7.38 -3.80
N PRO A 61 -10.05 6.22 -4.41
CA PRO A 61 -9.40 6.23 -5.71
C PRO A 61 -10.31 6.77 -6.82
N GLU A 62 -11.62 6.50 -6.79
CA GLU A 62 -12.57 7.04 -7.78
C GLU A 62 -12.78 8.55 -7.62
N SER A 63 -12.81 9.05 -6.39
CA SER A 63 -12.89 10.46 -6.05
C SER A 63 -11.63 11.21 -6.50
N ALA A 64 -10.44 10.66 -6.26
CA ALA A 64 -9.17 11.22 -6.72
C ALA A 64 -9.13 11.34 -8.25
N VAL A 65 -9.53 10.29 -8.98
CA VAL A 65 -9.57 10.32 -10.45
C VAL A 65 -10.63 11.32 -10.96
N SER A 66 -11.81 11.35 -10.35
CA SER A 66 -12.87 12.30 -10.74
C SER A 66 -12.51 13.75 -10.40
N GLY A 67 -11.77 13.97 -9.32
CA GLY A 67 -11.23 15.26 -8.89
C GLY A 67 -10.14 15.75 -9.84
N GLY A 68 -9.21 14.88 -10.23
CA GLY A 68 -8.15 15.16 -11.20
C GLY A 68 -8.70 15.68 -12.54
N ARG A 69 -9.86 15.16 -13.00
CA ARG A 69 -10.53 15.67 -14.21
C ARG A 69 -10.97 17.13 -14.08
N ARG A 70 -11.30 17.60 -12.88
CA ARG A 70 -11.79 18.97 -12.63
C ARG A 70 -10.65 19.98 -12.46
N THR A 71 -9.44 19.52 -12.14
CA THR A 71 -8.24 20.37 -11.96
C THR A 71 -7.37 20.50 -13.20
N LEU A 72 -7.66 19.76 -14.28
CA LEU A 72 -6.98 19.94 -15.56
C LEU A 72 -7.38 21.28 -16.21
N SER A 73 -6.39 22.15 -16.43
CA SER A 73 -6.56 23.34 -17.28
C SER A 73 -7.00 22.93 -18.69
N TRP A 74 -7.80 23.76 -19.37
CA TRP A 74 -8.31 23.53 -20.73
C TRP A 74 -7.23 23.09 -21.74
N ASP A 75 -5.96 23.50 -21.56
CA ASP A 75 -4.84 23.08 -22.42
C ASP A 75 -4.46 21.59 -22.29
N ARG A 76 -4.85 20.91 -21.20
CA ARG A 76 -4.59 19.48 -20.96
C ARG A 76 -5.73 18.57 -21.44
N GLU A 77 -6.78 19.10 -22.07
CA GLU A 77 -7.92 18.31 -22.58
C GLU A 77 -7.57 17.25 -23.64
N ARG A 78 -6.32 17.21 -24.13
CA ARG A 78 -5.82 16.12 -24.99
C ARG A 78 -5.30 14.90 -24.22
N ILE A 79 -5.32 14.90 -22.88
CA ILE A 79 -4.98 13.71 -22.09
C ILE A 79 -6.16 12.75 -22.04
N SER A 80 -5.96 11.49 -22.44
CA SER A 80 -7.00 10.46 -22.32
C SER A 80 -7.27 10.15 -20.84
N GLY A 81 -8.48 9.69 -20.52
CA GLY A 81 -8.83 9.27 -19.15
C GLY A 81 -7.87 8.23 -18.58
N VAL A 82 -7.44 7.28 -19.40
CA VAL A 82 -6.44 6.26 -19.03
C VAL A 82 -5.09 6.86 -18.66
N ASN A 83 -4.65 7.92 -19.36
CA ASN A 83 -3.40 8.59 -19.03
C ASN A 83 -3.54 9.46 -17.78
N LEU A 84 -4.72 10.02 -17.52
CA LEU A 84 -5.02 10.73 -16.28
C LEU A 84 -4.99 9.78 -15.07
N GLU A 85 -5.60 8.60 -15.17
CA GLU A 85 -5.55 7.58 -14.12
C GLU A 85 -4.11 7.18 -13.78
N LYS A 86 -3.26 7.01 -14.79
CA LYS A 86 -1.82 6.74 -14.58
C LYS A 86 -1.12 7.88 -13.86
N VAL A 87 -1.40 9.13 -14.23
CA VAL A 87 -0.82 10.31 -13.59
C VAL A 87 -1.23 10.38 -12.12
N GLU A 88 -2.51 10.21 -11.81
CA GLU A 88 -3.00 10.22 -10.41
C GLU A 88 -2.42 9.06 -9.61
N CYS A 89 -2.34 7.86 -10.19
CA CYS A 89 -1.77 6.69 -9.53
C CYS A 89 -0.28 6.89 -9.18
N ILE A 90 0.54 7.34 -10.15
CA ILE A 90 1.95 7.64 -9.92
C ILE A 90 2.11 8.78 -8.91
N GLY A 91 1.28 9.82 -9.01
CA GLY A 91 1.24 10.92 -8.05
C GLY A 91 0.93 10.45 -6.63
N ASN A 92 -0.02 9.53 -6.48
CA ASN A 92 -0.36 8.91 -5.21
C ASN A 92 0.82 8.12 -4.63
N TRP A 93 1.47 7.28 -5.44
CA TRP A 93 2.63 6.51 -5.00
C TRP A 93 3.82 7.39 -4.57
N LEU A 94 4.01 8.54 -5.23
CA LEU A 94 5.01 9.53 -4.82
C LEU A 94 4.65 10.19 -3.49
N ARG A 95 3.38 10.57 -3.28
CA ARG A 95 2.91 11.18 -2.02
C ARG A 95 3.02 10.23 -0.83
N GLU A 96 2.69 8.96 -1.05
CA GLU A 96 2.77 7.89 -0.04
C GLU A 96 4.20 7.32 0.10
N LEU A 97 5.18 7.88 -0.62
CA LEU A 97 6.59 7.47 -0.60
C LEU A 97 6.81 5.98 -0.95
N LEU A 98 5.90 5.41 -1.73
CA LEU A 98 6.00 4.02 -2.22
C LEU A 98 7.03 3.89 -3.35
N ILE A 99 7.30 5.00 -4.07
CA ILE A 99 8.33 5.08 -5.09
C ILE A 99 9.18 6.35 -4.89
N ILE A 100 10.47 6.25 -5.24
CA ILE A 100 11.42 7.35 -5.18
C ILE A 100 11.85 7.69 -6.61
N PRO A 101 11.75 8.96 -7.06
CA PRO A 101 12.22 9.33 -8.38
C PRO A 101 13.73 9.18 -8.47
N SER A 102 14.20 8.50 -9.53
CA SER A 102 15.63 8.32 -9.80
C SER A 102 16.35 9.61 -10.24
N SER A 103 15.60 10.65 -10.60
CA SER A 103 16.12 11.98 -10.95
C SER A 103 15.09 13.06 -10.61
N CYS A 104 15.53 14.14 -9.96
CA CYS A 104 14.74 15.36 -9.78
C CYS A 104 14.88 16.27 -11.03
N GLY A 105 13.77 16.78 -11.58
CA GLY A 105 13.80 17.80 -12.64
C GLY A 105 13.40 17.37 -14.07
N GLY A 106 12.85 16.15 -14.26
CA GLY A 106 12.11 15.84 -15.49
C GLY A 106 10.87 16.75 -15.65
N ARG A 107 10.23 16.78 -16.84
CA ARG A 107 8.94 17.48 -17.03
C ARG A 107 7.90 16.81 -16.11
N GLY A 108 7.78 17.33 -14.88
CA GLY A 108 7.20 16.63 -13.74
C GLY A 108 5.69 16.51 -13.79
N LEU A 109 5.19 15.50 -13.07
CA LEU A 109 3.83 15.53 -12.54
C LEU A 109 3.77 16.68 -11.54
N VAL A 110 2.84 17.61 -11.73
CA VAL A 110 2.59 18.66 -10.74
C VAL A 110 1.88 17.97 -9.59
N VAL A 111 2.63 17.63 -8.54
CA VAL A 111 2.08 17.12 -7.29
C VAL A 111 1.84 18.37 -6.43
N ASP A 112 0.59 18.80 -6.33
CA ASP A 112 0.19 19.88 -5.41
C ASP A 112 0.29 19.35 -3.98
N GLY A 113 1.50 19.39 -3.43
CA GLY A 113 1.82 18.97 -2.07
C GLY A 113 3.31 19.12 -1.86
N GLU A 114 3.71 19.89 -0.85
CA GLU A 114 5.09 19.96 -0.42
C GLU A 114 5.61 18.53 -0.24
N ILE A 115 6.64 18.17 -1.00
CA ILE A 115 7.39 16.94 -0.78
C ILE A 115 8.03 17.14 0.59
N ASN A 116 7.37 16.66 1.65
CA ASN A 116 7.77 16.95 3.03
C ASN A 116 8.96 16.08 3.46
N GLY A 117 10.02 16.15 2.68
CA GLY A 117 11.31 15.55 2.92
C GLY A 117 12.35 16.48 2.32
N ARG A 118 12.87 17.39 3.13
CA ARG A 118 14.18 17.99 2.86
C ARG A 118 15.17 16.85 2.65
N ILE A 119 15.48 16.52 1.41
CA ILE A 119 16.69 15.79 1.11
C ILE A 119 17.79 16.84 1.27
N HIS A 120 18.35 16.92 2.47
CA HIS A 120 19.60 17.63 2.72
C HIS A 120 20.68 16.83 1.98
N LEU A 121 20.91 17.18 0.72
CA LEU A 121 22.13 16.78 0.02
C LEU A 121 23.23 17.64 0.62
N ASP A 122 23.83 17.19 1.73
CA ASP A 122 25.15 17.65 2.14
C ASP A 122 26.09 17.32 0.99
N SER A 123 26.35 18.32 0.16
CA SER A 123 27.45 18.31 -0.79
C SER A 123 28.64 18.94 -0.08
N ASP A 124 29.23 18.19 0.85
CA ASP A 124 30.61 18.41 1.26
C ASP A 124 31.47 17.51 0.37
N ASP A 125 32.12 18.13 -0.61
CA ASP A 125 33.41 17.66 -1.14
C ASP A 125 34.08 18.85 -1.84
N ASP A 126 34.68 19.70 -1.01
CA ASP A 126 35.82 20.53 -1.39
C ASP A 126 36.99 19.60 -1.74
N LEU A 127 37.49 19.61 -2.98
CA LEU A 127 38.87 19.23 -3.30
C LEU A 127 39.39 20.00 -4.53
N ASP A 128 40.32 20.92 -4.25
CA ASP A 128 41.34 21.63 -5.06
C ASP A 128 41.15 21.87 -6.58
#